data_AF-A0A958V5U6-F1
#
_entry.id   AF-A0A958V5U6-F1
#
_cell.length_a   1.000
_cell.length_b   1.000
_cell.length_c   1.000
_cell.angle_alpha   90.00
_cell.angle_beta   90.00
_cell.angle_gamma   90.00
#
_symmetry.space_group_name_H-M   'P 1'
#
loop_
_entity.id
_entity.type
_entity.pdbx_description
1 polymer ?
#
loop_
_entity_poly.entity_id
_entity_poly.type
_entity_poly.pdbx_seq_one_letter_code
_entity_poly.pdbx_strand_id
1 'polypeptide(L)' 'IEECYVWQLLQEDAKKAEKAEPIIDEAIDSFDALIAKVNADSVENKSAHFKSISKELEDKANALLKKIEKL' A
#
# COMPACT_ATOMS: atom_id res chain seq x y z
N ILE A 1 -1.43 -5.53 -4.27
CA ILE A 1 -2.78 -5.11 -4.70
C ILE A 1 -3.57 -6.33 -5.14
N GLU A 2 -3.09 -7.12 -6.11
CA GLU A 2 -3.76 -8.35 -6.57
C GLU A 2 -4.07 -9.35 -5.46
N GLU A 3 -3.14 -9.55 -4.51
CA GLU A 3 -3.33 -10.38 -3.31
C GLU A 3 -4.55 -9.97 -2.45
N CYS A 4 -4.85 -8.66 -2.35
CA CYS A 4 -6.02 -8.18 -1.60
C CYS A 4 -7.33 -8.55 -2.29
N TYR A 5 -7.35 -8.47 -3.63
CA TYR A 5 -8.51 -8.89 -4.43
C TYR A 5 -8.71 -10.41 -4.37
N VAL A 6 -7.63 -11.18 -4.42
CA VAL A 6 -7.68 -12.65 -4.26
C VAL A 6 -8.23 -13.02 -2.89
N TRP A 7 -7.77 -12.37 -1.82
CA TRP A 7 -8.30 -12.60 -0.47
C TRP A 7 -9.80 -12.29 -0.38
N GLN A 8 -10.25 -11.17 -0.95
CA GLN A 8 -11.66 -10.75 -0.94
C GLN A 8 -12.57 -11.73 -1.70
N LEU A 9 -12.13 -12.24 -2.85
CA LEU A 9 -12.87 -13.24 -3.65
C LEU A 9 -12.98 -14.60 -2.97
N LEU A 10 -12.03 -14.94 -2.09
CA LEU A 10 -12.01 -16.20 -1.34
C LEU A 10 -12.85 -16.15 -0.05
N GLN A 11 -13.40 -14.99 0.34
CA GLN A 11 -14.28 -14.89 1.51
C GLN A 11 -15.74 -15.18 1.16
N GLU A 12 -16.35 -16.16 1.81
CA GLU A 12 -17.77 -16.53 1.65
C GLU A 12 -18.72 -15.55 2.38
N ASP A 13 -18.19 -14.70 3.26
CA ASP A 13 -18.94 -13.72 4.06
C ASP A 13 -18.72 -12.30 3.51
N ALA A 14 -19.75 -11.76 2.85
CA ALA A 14 -19.76 -10.41 2.27
C ALA A 14 -19.38 -9.31 3.28
N LYS A 15 -19.65 -9.51 4.58
CA LYS A 15 -19.30 -8.53 5.63
C LYS A 15 -17.80 -8.47 5.93
N LYS A 16 -17.03 -9.48 5.56
CA LYS A 16 -15.56 -9.45 5.64
C LYS A 16 -14.94 -8.77 4.42
N ALA A 17 -15.57 -8.90 3.26
CA ALA A 17 -15.17 -8.18 2.05
C ALA A 17 -15.27 -6.65 2.23
N GLU A 18 -16.36 -6.16 2.83
CA GLU A 18 -16.53 -4.72 3.15
C GLU A 18 -15.46 -4.17 4.11
N LYS A 19 -14.83 -5.02 4.94
CA LYS A 19 -13.76 -4.58 5.85
C LYS A 19 -12.39 -4.49 5.18
N ALA A 20 -12.21 -5.15 4.03
CA ALA A 20 -10.98 -5.08 3.25
C ALA A 20 -10.92 -3.85 2.33
N GLU A 21 -12.08 -3.35 1.87
CA GLU A 21 -12.21 -2.12 1.06
C GLU A 21 -11.38 -0.92 1.57
N PRO A 22 -11.50 -0.50 2.84
CA PRO A 22 -10.71 0.64 3.33
C PRO A 22 -9.20 0.36 3.36
N ILE A 23 -8.77 -0.90 3.47
CA ILE A 23 -7.34 -1.27 3.38
C ILE A 23 -6.87 -1.20 1.92
N ILE A 24 -7.73 -1.57 0.96
CA ILE A 24 -7.45 -1.48 -0.47
C ILE A 24 -7.32 0.00 -0.87
N ASP A 25 -8.24 0.86 -0.43
CA ASP A 25 -8.17 2.31 -0.69
C ASP A 25 -6.88 2.92 -0.12
N GLU A 26 -6.54 2.59 1.14
CA GLU A 26 -5.30 3.06 1.76
C GLU A 26 -4.04 2.57 1.02
N ALA A 27 -4.09 1.35 0.47
CA ALA A 27 -3.00 0.83 -0.36
C ALA A 27 -2.86 1.66 -1.64
N ILE A 28 -3.97 1.96 -2.33
CA ILE A 28 -3.98 2.78 -3.54
C ILE A 28 -3.40 4.17 -3.25
N ASP A 29 -3.92 4.86 -2.23
CA ASP A 29 -3.43 6.18 -1.82
C ASP A 29 -1.93 6.17 -1.48
N SER A 30 -1.48 5.10 -0.82
CA SER A 30 -0.07 4.92 -0.48
C SER A 30 0.81 4.74 -1.71
N PHE A 31 0.37 3.98 -2.71
CA PHE A 31 1.09 3.82 -3.96
C PHE A 31 1.10 5.11 -4.78
N ASP A 32 -0.02 5.82 -4.88
CA ASP A 32 -0.11 7.09 -5.61
C ASP A 32 0.83 8.15 -5.01
N ALA A 33 0.88 8.25 -3.68
CA ALA A 33 1.81 9.13 -2.99
C ALA A 33 3.28 8.77 -3.26
N LEU A 34 3.63 7.48 -3.30
CA LEU A 34 4.98 7.02 -3.61
C LEU A 34 5.33 7.27 -5.08
N ILE A 35 4.39 7.08 -6.01
CA ILE A 35 4.57 7.37 -7.44
C ILE A 35 4.81 8.86 -7.65
N ALA A 36 4.06 9.73 -6.97
CA ALA A 36 4.29 11.17 -7.02
C ALA A 36 5.70 11.54 -6.51
N LYS A 37 6.18 10.89 -5.44
CA LYS A 37 7.54 11.09 -4.92
C LYS A 37 8.61 10.59 -5.88
N VAL A 38 8.40 9.45 -6.53
CA VAL A 38 9.31 8.91 -7.56
C VAL A 38 9.45 9.87 -8.73
N ASN A 39 8.34 10.49 -9.15
CA ASN A 39 8.28 11.43 -10.26
C ASN A 39 8.64 12.88 -9.88
N ALA A 40 9.01 13.15 -8.62
CA ALA A 40 9.38 14.49 -8.20
C ALA A 40 10.64 14.96 -8.94
N ASP A 41 10.51 16.06 -9.68
CA ASP A 41 11.65 16.71 -10.34
C ASP A 41 12.54 17.46 -9.32
N SER A 42 13.78 17.74 -9.73
CA SER A 42 14.70 18.60 -8.97
C SER A 42 15.08 18.10 -7.56
N VAL A 43 15.33 16.80 -7.42
CA VAL A 43 15.84 16.23 -6.17
C VAL A 43 17.36 16.38 -6.07
N GLU A 44 17.84 17.12 -5.05
CA GLU A 44 19.27 17.39 -4.84
C GLU A 44 20.09 16.09 -4.69
N ASN A 45 19.62 15.14 -3.88
CA ASN A 45 20.30 13.86 -3.64
C ASN A 45 19.39 12.69 -4.03
N LYS A 46 19.44 12.32 -5.31
CA LYS A 46 18.65 11.21 -5.87
C LYS A 46 18.87 9.88 -5.12
N SER A 47 20.10 9.59 -4.70
CA SER A 47 20.39 8.34 -3.98
C SER A 47 19.68 8.29 -2.63
N ALA A 48 19.77 9.37 -1.84
CA ALA A 48 19.07 9.47 -0.57
C ALA A 48 17.54 9.46 -0.76
N HIS A 49 17.05 10.14 -1.80
CA HIS A 49 15.63 10.19 -2.14
C HIS A 49 15.05 8.81 -2.42
N PHE A 50 15.62 8.06 -3.36
CA PHE A 50 15.11 6.74 -3.69
C PHE A 50 15.26 5.74 -2.53
N LYS A 51 16.32 5.85 -1.71
CA LYS A 51 16.42 5.06 -0.47
C LYS A 51 15.30 5.36 0.52
N SER A 52 14.94 6.63 0.67
CA SER A 52 13.82 7.03 1.53
C SER A 52 12.50 6.48 1.01
N ILE A 53 12.26 6.55 -0.31
CA ILE A 53 11.06 5.99 -0.95
C ILE A 53 10.97 4.47 -0.75
N SER A 54 12.09 3.74 -0.94
CA SER A 54 12.11 2.29 -0.70
C SER A 54 11.78 1.94 0.75
N LYS A 55 12.35 2.68 1.71
CA LYS A 55 12.03 2.48 3.13
C LYS A 55 10.56 2.77 3.43
N GLU A 56 10.04 3.87 2.88
CA GLU A 56 8.65 4.26 3.08
C GLU A 56 7.67 3.24 2.48
N LEU A 57 8.02 2.66 1.33
CA LEU A 57 7.28 1.54 0.73
C LEU A 57 7.27 0.32 1.66
N GLU A 58 8.41 -0.09 2.20
CA GLU A 58 8.50 -1.22 3.13
C GLU A 58 7.67 -0.96 4.40
N ASP A 59 7.77 0.23 4.98
CA ASP A 59 7.03 0.61 6.19
C ASP A 59 5.50 0.56 5.93
N LYS A 60 5.05 1.12 4.80
CA LYS A 60 3.63 1.09 4.40
C LYS A 60 3.14 -0.33 4.09
N ALA A 61 3.92 -1.14 3.38
CA ALA A 61 3.58 -2.52 3.09
C ALA A 61 3.42 -3.34 4.37
N ASN A 62 4.35 -3.21 5.31
CA ASN A 62 4.26 -3.87 6.63
C ASN A 62 3.05 -3.40 7.44
N ALA A 63 2.69 -2.11 7.37
CA ALA A 63 1.51 -1.59 8.03
C ALA A 63 0.21 -2.16 7.44
N LEU A 64 0.12 -2.26 6.12
CA LEU A 64 -1.03 -2.83 5.42
C LEU A 64 -1.18 -4.33 5.72
N LEU A 65 -0.08 -5.10 5.70
CA LEU A 65 -0.10 -6.52 6.06
C LEU A 65 -0.66 -6.74 7.46
N LYS A 66 -0.19 -5.96 8.45
CA LYS A 66 -0.71 -6.03 9.83
C LYS A 66 -2.19 -5.68 9.96
N LYS A 67 -2.75 -4.91 9.02
CA LYS A 67 -4.19 -4.59 8.99
C LYS A 67 -4.98 -5.77 8.42
N ILE A 68 -4.48 -6.39 7.34
CA ILE A 68 -5.08 -7.59 6.74
C ILE A 68 -5.09 -8.76 7.72
N GLU A 69 -3.99 -8.98 8.45
CA GLU A 69 -3.91 -10.04 9.49
C GLU A 69 -4.93 -9.89 10.63
N LYS A 70 -5.50 -8.68 10.81
CA LYS A 70 -6.46 -8.36 11.89
C LYS A 70 -7.91 -8.38 11.43
N LEU A 71 -8.19 -8.69 10.16
CA LEU A 71 -9.54 -8.84 9.60
C LEU A 71 -10.14 -10.23 9.85
#